data_AF-A0AAW9I8C6-F1
#
_entry.id   AF-A0AAW9I8C6-F1
#
_cell.length_a   1.000
_cell.length_b   1.000
_cell.length_c   1.000
_cell.angle_alpha   90.00
_cell.angle_beta   90.00
_cell.angle_gamma   90.00
#
_symmetry.space_group_name_H-M   'P 1'
#
loop_
_entity.id
_entity.type
_entity.pdbx_description
1 polymer ?
#
loop_
_entity_poly.entity_id
_entity_poly.type
_entity_poly.pdbx_seq_one_letter_code
_entity_poly.pdbx_strand_id
1 'polypeptide(L)'
;TGADPWVYKHTDGYYYNVFVNASGIMIRRAKTITGIDAGERSLAWTPAKGTMYSSNVWAPEMHYLKDIDGKYKWYIYFAADNGTNANHRMYVLENASERPMTGTWEFKGKITDSTDRWAIDGTVLTVNEKHS
;
A
#
# COMPACT_ATOMS: atom_id res chain seq x y z
N THR A 1 -12.10 14.93 0.50
CA THR A 1 -10.65 15.14 0.70
C THR A 1 -9.95 13.84 0.36
N GLY A 2 -9.02 13.88 -0.59
CA GLY A 2 -8.23 12.72 -1.02
C GLY A 2 -6.93 13.27 -1.56
N ALA A 3 -5.88 13.20 -0.76
CA ALA A 3 -4.52 13.44 -1.21
C ALA A 3 -3.91 12.08 -1.59
N ASP A 4 -3.09 12.08 -2.64
CA ASP A 4 -2.22 10.99 -3.09
C ASP A 4 -2.92 9.74 -3.69
N PRO A 5 -3.68 9.89 -4.80
CA PRO A 5 -4.30 8.75 -5.47
C PRO A 5 -3.27 7.87 -6.18
N TRP A 6 -2.98 6.69 -5.62
CA TRP A 6 -2.24 5.62 -6.30
C TRP A 6 -3.20 4.68 -7.05
N VAL A 7 -2.91 4.35 -8.31
CA VAL A 7 -3.73 3.42 -9.12
C VAL A 7 -2.84 2.40 -9.83
N TYR A 8 -3.14 1.11 -9.66
CA TYR A 8 -2.48 0.01 -10.38
C TYR A 8 -3.45 -0.88 -11.11
N LYS A 9 -3.21 -1.03 -12.41
CA LYS A 9 -3.91 -2.00 -13.23
C LYS A 9 -3.23 -3.36 -13.09
N HIS A 10 -3.91 -4.31 -12.47
CA HIS A 10 -3.40 -5.66 -12.33
C HIS A 10 -3.80 -6.54 -13.53
N THR A 11 -3.15 -7.71 -13.66
CA THR A 11 -3.40 -8.66 -14.75
C THR A 11 -4.78 -9.32 -14.67
N ASP A 12 -5.47 -9.22 -13.53
CA ASP A 12 -6.86 -9.66 -13.33
C ASP A 12 -7.91 -8.73 -13.97
N GLY A 13 -7.48 -7.61 -14.57
CA GLY A 13 -8.35 -6.64 -15.22
C GLY A 13 -8.96 -5.59 -14.30
N TYR A 14 -8.55 -5.53 -13.03
CA TYR A 14 -8.96 -4.49 -12.09
C TYR A 14 -7.91 -3.40 -11.92
N TYR A 15 -8.39 -2.19 -11.69
CA TYR A 15 -7.63 -1.08 -11.12
C TYR A 15 -7.78 -1.14 -9.61
N TYR A 16 -6.67 -1.07 -8.89
CA TYR A 16 -6.61 -1.00 -7.44
C TYR A 16 -6.15 0.38 -6.99
N ASN A 17 -6.76 0.89 -5.94
CA ASN A 17 -6.38 2.10 -5.23
C ASN A 17 -6.40 1.83 -3.71
N VAL A 18 -5.57 2.53 -2.97
CA VAL A 18 -5.62 2.54 -1.50
C VAL A 18 -5.87 3.96 -1.00
N PHE A 19 -6.56 4.07 0.14
CA PHE A 19 -6.88 5.34 0.77
C PHE A 19 -7.10 5.15 2.27
N VAL A 20 -6.99 6.22 3.04
CA VAL A 20 -7.22 6.21 4.49
C VAL A 20 -8.59 6.79 4.80
N ASN A 21 -9.31 6.18 5.75
CA ASN A 21 -10.52 6.75 6.35
C ASN A 21 -10.51 6.55 7.88
N ALA A 22 -11.63 6.85 8.53
CA ALA A 22 -11.76 6.72 10.00
C ALA A 22 -11.51 5.30 10.55
N SER A 23 -11.61 4.25 9.72
CA SER A 23 -11.39 2.86 10.13
C SER A 23 -9.95 2.39 9.93
N GLY A 24 -9.17 3.07 9.07
CA GLY A 24 -7.79 2.71 8.75
C GLY A 24 -7.50 2.76 7.25
N ILE A 25 -6.62 1.86 6.80
CA ILE A 25 -6.23 1.73 5.39
C ILE A 25 -7.24 0.85 4.67
N MET A 26 -7.85 1.42 3.62
CA MET A 26 -8.84 0.77 2.78
C MET A 26 -8.25 0.48 1.40
N ILE A 27 -8.65 -0.64 0.81
CA ILE A 27 -8.43 -0.96 -0.60
C ILE A 27 -9.72 -0.69 -1.35
N ARG A 28 -9.58 -0.19 -2.57
CA ARG A 28 -10.64 0.01 -3.53
C ARG A 28 -10.26 -0.66 -4.84
N ARG A 29 -11.21 -1.31 -5.51
CA ARG A 29 -11.00 -1.77 -6.89
C ARG A 29 -12.19 -1.52 -7.82
N ALA A 30 -11.90 -1.33 -9.10
CA ALA A 30 -12.91 -1.24 -10.15
C ALA A 30 -12.37 -1.75 -11.50
N LYS A 31 -13.26 -2.12 -12.42
CA LYS A 31 -12.87 -2.54 -13.79
C LYS A 31 -12.48 -1.37 -14.69
N THR A 32 -12.84 -0.14 -14.32
CA THR A 32 -12.51 1.07 -15.07
C THR A 32 -11.93 2.10 -14.12
N ILE A 33 -11.00 2.92 -14.63
CA ILE A 33 -10.43 4.02 -13.85
C ILE A 33 -11.49 5.07 -13.50
N THR A 34 -12.44 5.33 -14.40
CA THR A 34 -13.55 6.28 -14.16
C THR A 34 -14.54 5.78 -13.12
N GLY A 35 -14.64 4.46 -12.93
CA GLY A 35 -15.48 3.83 -11.92
C GLY A 35 -14.77 3.60 -10.58
N ILE A 36 -13.49 3.98 -10.46
CA ILE A 36 -12.69 3.63 -9.28
C ILE A 36 -13.33 4.17 -8.01
N ASP A 37 -13.94 5.36 -8.04
CA ASP A 37 -14.50 5.98 -6.85
C ASP A 37 -15.69 5.23 -6.23
N ALA A 38 -16.51 4.62 -7.09
CA ALA A 38 -17.65 3.78 -6.71
C ALA A 38 -17.28 2.29 -6.60
N GLY A 39 -16.00 1.95 -6.72
CA GLY A 39 -15.50 0.59 -6.70
C GLY A 39 -15.74 -0.16 -5.39
N GLU A 40 -15.60 -1.49 -5.46
CA GLU A 40 -15.64 -2.38 -4.31
C GLU A 40 -14.55 -1.99 -3.31
N ARG A 41 -14.87 -2.00 -2.00
CA ARG A 41 -13.95 -1.60 -0.93
C ARG A 41 -13.77 -2.71 0.09
N SER A 42 -12.56 -2.86 0.59
CA SER A 42 -12.25 -3.71 1.74
C SER A 42 -11.30 -3.01 2.71
N LEU A 43 -11.41 -3.34 3.99
CA LEU A 43 -10.47 -2.85 5.00
C LEU A 43 -9.21 -3.73 4.95
N ALA A 44 -8.05 -3.12 4.71
CA ALA A 44 -6.78 -3.83 4.79
C ALA A 44 -6.30 -3.90 6.25
N TRP A 45 -6.33 -2.76 6.96
CA TRP A 45 -5.70 -2.68 8.27
C TRP A 45 -6.23 -1.53 9.12
N THR A 46 -6.37 -1.78 10.42
CA THR A 46 -6.70 -0.78 11.44
C THR A 46 -5.48 -0.55 12.34
N PRO A 47 -5.08 0.71 12.56
CA PRO A 47 -4.02 1.03 13.51
C PRO A 47 -4.37 0.59 14.93
N ALA A 48 -3.45 -0.15 15.57
CA ALA A 48 -3.59 -0.47 16.99
C ALA A 48 -3.32 0.77 17.85
N LYS A 49 -4.24 1.09 18.77
CA LYS A 49 -4.12 2.26 19.65
C LYS A 49 -2.85 2.21 20.50
N GLY A 50 -2.24 3.38 20.74
CA GLY A 50 -1.06 3.52 21.60
C GLY A 50 0.26 3.06 20.98
N THR A 51 0.26 2.63 19.71
CA THR A 51 1.47 2.24 18.99
C THR A 51 2.14 3.43 18.31
N MET A 52 3.40 3.24 17.88
CA MET A 52 4.19 4.22 17.11
C MET A 52 3.60 4.53 15.72
N TYR A 53 2.60 3.77 15.27
CA TYR A 53 1.94 3.85 13.98
C TYR A 53 0.42 4.00 14.12
N SER A 54 -0.04 4.51 15.27
CA SER A 54 -1.46 4.56 15.62
C SER A 54 -2.20 5.80 15.09
N SER A 55 -1.48 6.79 14.56
CA SER A 55 -2.00 8.11 14.19
C SER A 55 -1.34 8.63 12.90
N ASN A 56 -1.96 9.67 12.31
CA ASN A 56 -1.47 10.35 11.12
C ASN A 56 -1.03 9.39 9.99
N VAL A 57 -1.89 8.43 9.65
CA VAL A 57 -1.59 7.48 8.57
C VAL A 57 -1.69 8.18 7.23
N TRP A 58 -0.58 8.27 6.49
CA TRP A 58 -0.44 9.06 5.26
C TRP A 58 0.08 8.23 4.08
N ALA A 59 -0.30 8.71 2.89
CA ALA A 59 0.17 8.24 1.58
C ALA A 59 0.33 6.70 1.48
N PRO A 60 -0.74 5.92 1.71
CA PRO A 60 -0.65 4.49 1.45
C PRO A 60 -0.45 4.26 -0.05
N GLU A 61 0.50 3.40 -0.40
CA GLU A 61 0.71 2.90 -1.76
C GLU A 61 0.68 1.39 -1.74
N MET A 62 -0.08 0.78 -2.64
CA MET A 62 -0.14 -0.68 -2.77
C MET A 62 0.83 -1.14 -3.87
N HIS A 63 1.36 -2.35 -3.85
CA HIS A 63 2.22 -2.87 -4.92
C HIS A 63 2.08 -4.38 -5.02
N TYR A 64 2.33 -4.94 -6.20
CA TYR A 64 2.45 -6.39 -6.40
C TYR A 64 3.89 -6.72 -6.82
N LEU A 65 4.67 -7.26 -5.89
CA LEU A 65 6.13 -7.40 -6.01
C LEU A 65 6.56 -8.83 -5.68
N LYS A 66 7.72 -9.26 -6.20
CA LYS A 66 8.36 -10.50 -5.77
C LYS A 66 9.02 -10.32 -4.41
N ASP A 67 8.80 -11.28 -3.52
CA ASP A 67 9.55 -11.41 -2.27
C ASP A 67 10.95 -12.03 -2.52
N ILE A 68 11.71 -12.21 -1.43
CA ILE A 68 13.08 -12.76 -1.47
C ILE A 68 13.15 -14.20 -2.01
N ASP A 69 12.05 -14.94 -1.91
CA ASP A 69 11.92 -16.31 -2.40
C ASP A 69 11.39 -16.35 -3.84
N GLY A 70 11.22 -15.19 -4.47
CA GLY A 70 10.74 -15.04 -5.85
C GLY A 70 9.22 -15.16 -6.01
N LYS A 71 8.45 -15.20 -4.91
CA LYS A 71 6.98 -15.29 -4.95
C LYS A 71 6.36 -13.91 -5.00
N TYR A 72 5.37 -13.71 -5.86
CA TYR A 72 4.66 -12.44 -5.91
C TYR A 72 3.69 -12.30 -4.73
N LYS A 73 3.72 -11.15 -4.08
CA LYS A 73 2.84 -10.78 -2.97
C LYS A 73 2.41 -9.33 -3.09
N TRP A 74 1.32 -9.00 -2.41
CA TRP A 74 0.85 -7.63 -2.28
C TRP A 74 1.49 -6.96 -1.08
N TYR A 75 1.90 -5.70 -1.26
CA TYR A 75 2.47 -4.86 -0.23
C TYR A 75 1.70 -3.56 -0.15
N ILE A 76 1.48 -3.03 1.05
CA ILE A 76 1.05 -1.64 1.25
C ILE A 76 2.11 -0.93 2.07
N TYR A 77 2.74 0.07 1.48
CA TYR A 77 3.67 0.97 2.17
C TYR A 77 2.91 2.21 2.60
N PHE A 78 3.16 2.68 3.82
CA PHE A 78 2.50 3.87 4.33
C PHE A 78 3.36 4.52 5.41
N ALA A 79 3.10 5.81 5.65
CA ALA A 79 3.73 6.57 6.71
C ALA A 79 2.75 6.72 7.89
N ALA A 80 3.25 6.64 9.13
CA ALA A 80 2.42 6.84 10.33
C ALA A 80 3.26 7.31 11.52
N ASP A 81 2.58 7.85 12.55
CA ASP A 81 3.18 8.21 13.84
C ASP A 81 2.24 7.88 15.02
N ASN A 82 2.52 8.42 16.21
CA ASN A 82 1.72 8.25 17.43
C ASN A 82 1.03 9.55 17.91
N GLY A 83 0.77 10.49 17.00
CA GLY A 83 0.25 11.83 17.28
C GLY A 83 1.35 12.89 17.39
N THR A 84 2.62 12.47 17.37
CA THR A 84 3.79 13.35 17.36
C THR A 84 4.53 13.20 16.03
N ASN A 85 4.49 14.25 15.19
CA ASN A 85 5.07 14.23 13.84
C ASN A 85 6.58 13.90 13.81
N ALA A 86 7.34 14.19 14.88
CA ALA A 86 8.76 13.81 14.95
C ALA A 86 9.01 12.28 14.89
N ASN A 87 7.99 11.50 15.24
CA ASN A 87 8.03 10.05 15.28
C ASN A 87 7.56 9.40 13.99
N HIS A 88 7.26 10.19 12.95
CA HIS A 88 6.74 9.69 11.68
C HIS A 88 7.74 8.77 10.99
N ARG A 89 7.31 7.55 10.65
CA ARG A 89 8.15 6.52 10.03
C ARG A 89 7.34 5.75 8.98
N MET A 90 8.06 5.04 8.12
CA MET A 90 7.48 4.15 7.12
C MET A 90 7.20 2.77 7.69
N TYR A 91 6.08 2.19 7.29
CA TYR A 91 5.59 0.88 7.69
C TYR A 91 5.13 0.09 6.46
N VAL A 92 5.03 -1.23 6.60
CA VAL A 92 4.58 -2.10 5.52
C VAL A 92 3.58 -3.16 5.99
N LEU A 93 2.53 -3.33 5.19
CA LEU A 93 1.62 -4.48 5.25
C LEU A 93 1.96 -5.45 4.11
N GLU A 94 1.82 -6.75 4.35
CA GLU A 94 1.98 -7.81 3.33
C GLU A 94 0.68 -8.62 3.22
N ASN A 95 0.30 -9.02 2.01
CA ASN A 95 -0.75 -10.00 1.78
C ASN A 95 -0.29 -11.00 0.71
N ALA A 96 -0.12 -12.25 1.13
CA ALA A 96 0.36 -13.33 0.27
C ALA A 96 -0.74 -13.95 -0.62
N SER A 97 -2.00 -13.56 -0.43
CA SER A 97 -3.09 -14.04 -1.27
C SER A 97 -3.05 -13.36 -2.64
N GLU A 98 -3.35 -14.10 -3.71
CA GLU A 98 -3.60 -13.52 -5.04
C GLU A 98 -4.81 -12.56 -5.05
N ARG A 99 -5.73 -12.69 -4.08
CA ARG A 99 -6.96 -11.89 -3.99
C ARG A 99 -6.85 -10.89 -2.83
N PRO A 100 -6.30 -9.67 -3.04
CA PRO A 100 -5.99 -8.74 -1.95
C PRO A 100 -7.23 -8.17 -1.24
N MET A 101 -8.41 -8.25 -1.87
CA MET A 101 -9.68 -7.80 -1.30
C MET A 101 -10.19 -8.71 -0.18
N THR A 102 -9.83 -10.00 -0.21
CA THR A 102 -10.33 -11.04 0.72
C THR A 102 -9.21 -11.75 1.48
N GLY A 103 -7.96 -11.60 1.05
CA GLY A 103 -6.80 -12.13 1.76
C GLY A 103 -6.48 -11.33 3.03
N THR A 104 -5.69 -11.93 3.90
CA THR A 104 -5.25 -11.31 5.15
C THR A 104 -4.06 -10.38 4.92
N TRP A 105 -4.15 -9.17 5.44
CA TRP A 105 -3.04 -8.22 5.49
C TRP A 105 -2.33 -8.30 6.82
N GLU A 106 -1.04 -8.61 6.78
CA GLU A 106 -0.17 -8.73 7.94
C GLU A 106 0.69 -7.48 8.09
N PHE A 107 0.71 -6.89 9.28
CA PHE A 107 1.63 -5.80 9.60
C PHE A 107 3.05 -6.37 9.78
N LYS A 108 3.98 -5.99 8.91
CA LYS A 108 5.37 -6.48 8.93
C LYS A 108 6.32 -5.61 9.74
N GLY A 109 5.87 -4.42 10.15
CA GLY A 109 6.63 -3.52 11.00
C GLY A 109 7.14 -2.28 10.30
N LYS A 110 8.01 -1.57 11.03
CA LYS A 110 8.70 -0.38 10.55
C LYS A 110 9.73 -0.78 9.50
N ILE A 111 9.80 -0.02 8.42
CA ILE A 111 10.92 -0.12 7.48
C ILE A 111 12.11 0.53 8.17
N THR A 112 13.05 -0.29 8.63
CA THR A 112 14.37 0.13 9.10
C THR A 112 15.41 -0.49 8.19
N ASP A 113 16.33 0.30 7.66
CA ASP A 113 17.36 -0.26 6.80
C ASP A 113 18.56 -0.79 7.60
N SER A 114 19.44 -1.48 6.87
CA SER A 114 20.90 -1.45 7.03
C SER A 114 21.64 -0.82 5.81
N THR A 115 20.93 -0.18 4.88
CA THR A 115 21.49 0.52 3.68
C THR A 115 20.83 1.86 3.27
N ASP A 116 20.06 2.53 4.11
CA ASP A 116 19.41 3.86 3.98
C ASP A 116 18.95 4.25 2.56
N ARG A 117 18.41 3.29 1.82
CA ARG A 117 17.87 3.54 0.48
C ARG A 117 16.44 4.01 0.58
N TRP A 118 16.38 5.32 0.79
CA TRP A 118 15.23 6.20 0.61
C TRP A 118 14.67 6.07 -0.82
N ALA A 119 13.40 5.72 -0.93
CA ALA A 119 12.57 5.96 -2.11
C ALA A 119 11.16 6.28 -1.61
N ILE A 120 10.97 7.54 -1.23
CA ILE A 120 9.63 8.16 -1.18
C ILE A 120 9.41 8.66 -2.61
N ASP A 121 8.30 8.26 -3.23
CA ASP A 121 7.87 8.61 -4.60
C ASP A 121 8.62 7.93 -5.76
N GLY A 122 8.88 6.63 -5.63
CA GLY A 122 9.24 5.78 -6.75
C GLY A 122 8.03 5.01 -7.27
N THR A 123 7.25 5.58 -8.18
CA THR A 123 6.46 4.74 -9.09
C THR A 123 7.41 3.69 -9.65
N VAL A 124 7.17 2.40 -9.36
CA VAL A 124 7.89 1.31 -10.00
C VAL A 124 7.39 1.25 -11.45
N LEU A 125 7.99 2.06 -12.30
CA LEU A 125 7.88 1.92 -13.74
C LEU A 125 8.98 0.96 -14.18
N THR A 126 8.61 -0.26 -14.55
CA THR A 126 9.50 -1.11 -15.32
C THR A 126 9.62 -0.51 -16.73
N VAL A 127 10.65 0.30 -16.98
CA VAL A 127 11.07 0.67 -18.34
C VAL A 127 12.35 -0.10 -18.66
N ASN A 128 12.22 -1.08 -19.56
CA ASN A 128 13.08 -1.31 -20.73
C ASN A 128 12.80 -2.69 -21.36
N GLU A 129 11.84 -2.75 -22.28
CA GLU A 129 12.04 -3.55 -23.49
C GLU A 129 12.89 -2.69 -24.42
N LYS A 130 14.19 -2.98 -24.52
CA LYS A 130 14.97 -2.54 -25.67
C LYS A 130 15.04 -3.69 -26.66
N HIS A 131 14.26 -3.54 -27.73
CA HIS A 131 14.59 -4.18 -28.99
C HIS A 131 15.78 -3.47 -29.62
N SER A 132 16.88 -4.19 -29.78
CA SER A 132 17.86 -4.12 -30.88
C SER A 132 18.67 -5.41 -30.83
#